data_AF-A0A442UHW4-F1
#
_entry.id   AF-A0A442UHW4-F1
#
_cell.length_a   1.000
_cell.length_b   1.000
_cell.length_c   1.000
_cell.angle_alpha   90.00
_cell.angle_beta   90.00
_cell.angle_gamma   90.00
#
_symmetry.space_group_name_H-M   'P 1'
#
loop_
_entity.id
_entity.type
_entity.pdbx_description
1 polymer ?
#
loop_
_entity_poly.entity_id
_entity_poly.type
_entity_poly.pdbx_seq_one_letter_code
_entity_poly.pdbx_strand_id
1 'polypeptide(L)'
;MSRYVTTVETMKHRIFQFMEAEVLPDNMLVAIASDDSFHLGVLSSKVHVAWALRTGGRQGIGNDPRYSKSLCFDPFPLPDAGASARAEIGAIAEELDDTRKLVLAEHSDLSLTALYNVLEAVRKGSAISRKDQDIRSRGRVGILRELHDRLDGAVLKSYGWHADIDVEQILDGLVRLNDVRAAEERRGFIKWLRPEYQIDKIGPLAHRGDRVQAILATKVRAKKTPFPAARLDQARVVLDLMARAKAPLSAEEIAVAFTSPDETVADVRDVLQSLVRLGQAESYDKGRSFFRAA
;
A
#
# COMPACT_ATOMS: atom_id res chain seq x y z
N MET A 1 -8.23 8.25 14.95
CA MET A 1 -7.91 8.78 13.61
C MET A 1 -8.48 10.18 13.54
N SER A 2 -7.63 11.21 13.52
CA SER A 2 -8.02 12.63 13.56
C SER A 2 -8.26 13.24 12.19
N ARG A 3 -7.76 12.59 11.13
CA ARG A 3 -7.88 13.03 9.74
C ARG A 3 -7.94 11.85 8.79
N TYR A 4 -8.33 12.08 7.54
CA TYR A 4 -8.44 11.05 6.51
C TYR A 4 -8.13 11.60 5.13
N VAL A 5 -7.69 10.74 4.20
CA VAL A 5 -7.39 11.17 2.82
C VAL A 5 -8.67 11.27 2.02
N THR A 6 -8.80 12.33 1.21
CA THR A 6 -9.94 12.53 0.32
C THR A 6 -9.55 12.77 -1.12
N THR A 7 -10.50 12.45 -1.99
CA THR A 7 -10.50 12.78 -3.41
C THR A 7 -11.91 13.11 -3.86
N VAL A 8 -12.07 14.12 -4.70
CA VAL A 8 -13.30 14.27 -5.50
C VAL A 8 -13.38 13.18 -6.55
N GLU A 9 -14.60 12.73 -6.86
CA GLU A 9 -14.80 11.73 -7.92
C GLU A 9 -14.42 12.30 -9.29
N THR A 10 -14.92 13.46 -9.68
CA THR A 10 -14.70 14.01 -11.03
C THR A 10 -13.76 15.21 -10.99
N MET A 11 -12.58 15.10 -11.62
CA MET A 11 -11.59 16.19 -11.67
C MET A 11 -10.62 16.01 -12.84
N LYS A 12 -10.31 17.11 -13.54
CA LYS A 12 -9.31 17.13 -14.61
C LYS A 12 -7.91 16.71 -14.11
N HIS A 13 -7.52 17.21 -12.94
CA HIS A 13 -6.24 16.92 -12.30
C HIS A 13 -6.50 16.13 -11.03
N ARG A 14 -5.88 14.97 -10.87
CA ARG A 14 -6.15 14.07 -9.76
C ARG A 14 -5.34 14.49 -8.53
N ILE A 15 -6.02 15.00 -7.49
CA ILE A 15 -5.41 15.66 -6.31
C ILE A 15 -5.95 15.09 -5.00
N PHE A 16 -5.11 14.39 -4.23
CA PHE A 16 -5.46 13.86 -2.91
C PHE A 16 -5.00 14.83 -1.82
N GLN A 17 -5.75 14.91 -0.72
CA GLN A 17 -5.44 15.77 0.44
C GLN A 17 -5.92 15.15 1.74
N PHE A 18 -5.39 15.60 2.88
CA PHE A 18 -5.99 15.29 4.18
C PHE A 18 -7.16 16.22 4.49
N MET A 19 -8.22 15.64 5.07
CA MET A 19 -9.34 16.34 5.69
C MET A 19 -9.43 15.96 7.17
N GLU A 20 -9.76 16.93 8.01
CA GLU A 20 -10.04 16.68 9.43
C GLU A 20 -11.27 15.78 9.59
N ALA A 21 -11.26 14.89 10.59
CA ALA A 21 -12.32 13.90 10.79
C ALA A 21 -13.70 14.50 11.08
N GLU A 22 -13.77 15.77 11.49
CA GLU A 22 -15.01 16.51 11.71
C GLU A 22 -15.67 16.97 10.40
N VAL A 23 -14.91 17.04 9.30
CA VAL A 23 -15.47 17.35 7.99
C VAL A 23 -16.07 16.07 7.43
N LEU A 24 -17.37 16.08 7.15
CA LEU A 24 -18.07 14.91 6.62
C LEU A 24 -18.07 14.96 5.08
N PRO A 25 -17.61 13.88 4.40
CA PRO A 25 -17.60 13.84 2.95
C PRO A 25 -19.02 13.62 2.40
N ASP A 26 -19.39 14.40 1.37
CA ASP A 26 -20.59 14.12 0.59
C ASP A 26 -20.36 12.95 -0.40
N ASN A 27 -21.41 12.58 -1.14
CA ASN A 27 -21.38 11.41 -2.03
C ASN A 27 -20.44 11.54 -3.25
N MET A 28 -19.95 12.74 -3.56
CA MET A 28 -19.00 13.02 -4.64
C MET A 28 -17.55 13.04 -4.15
N LEU A 29 -17.31 12.74 -2.87
CA LEU A 29 -16.00 12.57 -2.27
C LEU A 29 -15.76 11.09 -1.94
N VAL A 30 -14.63 10.55 -2.37
CA VAL A 30 -14.13 9.26 -1.87
C VAL A 30 -13.26 9.54 -0.65
N ALA A 31 -13.69 8.97 0.48
CA ALA A 31 -12.94 8.99 1.73
C ALA A 31 -12.12 7.71 1.88
N ILE A 32 -10.80 7.87 2.02
CA ILE A 32 -9.87 6.80 2.30
C ILE A 32 -9.50 6.91 3.78
N ALA A 33 -9.96 5.93 4.57
CA ALA A 33 -9.81 5.91 6.02
C ALA A 33 -8.37 5.56 6.45
N SER A 34 -7.46 6.50 6.22
CA SER A 34 -6.04 6.45 6.58
C SER A 34 -5.57 7.85 7.00
N ASP A 35 -4.89 7.93 8.15
CA ASP A 35 -4.14 9.10 8.61
C ASP A 35 -2.62 9.01 8.31
N ASP A 36 -2.16 7.88 7.75
CA ASP A 36 -0.77 7.66 7.33
C ASP A 36 -0.44 8.48 6.06
N SER A 37 0.55 9.37 6.17
CA SER A 37 1.03 10.23 5.09
C SER A 37 1.73 9.46 3.98
N PHE A 38 2.24 8.26 4.25
CA PHE A 38 2.72 7.37 3.19
C PHE A 38 1.60 7.06 2.17
N HIS A 39 0.39 6.77 2.63
CA HIS A 39 -0.74 6.52 1.73
C HIS A 39 -1.10 7.77 0.94
N LEU A 40 -1.12 8.95 1.56
CA LEU A 40 -1.32 10.21 0.84
C LEU A 40 -0.28 10.39 -0.28
N GLY A 41 0.99 10.12 0.02
CA GLY A 41 2.09 10.24 -0.93
C GLY A 41 1.98 9.28 -2.10
N VAL A 42 1.77 7.99 -1.84
CA VAL A 42 1.59 7.00 -2.90
C VAL A 42 0.40 7.35 -3.80
N LEU A 43 -0.73 7.74 -3.21
CA LEU A 43 -1.93 8.13 -3.97
C LEU A 43 -1.72 9.42 -4.77
N SER A 44 -0.87 10.33 -4.30
CA SER A 44 -0.56 11.59 -5.00
C SER A 44 0.49 11.45 -6.10
N SER A 45 1.14 10.29 -6.22
CA SER A 45 2.21 10.06 -7.21
C SER A 45 1.70 9.83 -8.64
N LYS A 46 2.57 10.04 -9.63
CA LYS A 46 2.33 9.71 -11.04
C LYS A 46 1.95 8.25 -11.26
N VAL A 47 2.42 7.34 -10.40
CA VAL A 47 2.10 5.91 -10.49
C VAL A 47 0.60 5.68 -10.28
N HIS A 48 0.06 6.21 -9.17
CA HIS A 48 -1.37 6.08 -8.89
C HIS A 48 -2.23 6.91 -9.83
N VAL A 49 -1.76 8.10 -10.23
CA VAL A 49 -2.47 8.94 -11.20
C VAL A 49 -2.58 8.23 -12.56
N ALA A 50 -1.50 7.63 -13.06
CA ALA A 50 -1.52 6.84 -14.29
C ALA A 50 -2.52 5.68 -14.21
N TRP A 51 -2.49 4.93 -13.11
CA TRP A 51 -3.46 3.86 -12.84
C TRP A 51 -4.90 4.37 -12.85
N ALA A 52 -5.19 5.39 -12.03
CA ALA A 52 -6.53 5.93 -11.87
C ALA A 52 -7.11 6.54 -13.15
N LEU A 53 -6.28 7.16 -13.98
CA LEU A 53 -6.70 7.69 -15.28
C LEU A 53 -6.99 6.58 -16.30
N ARG A 54 -6.32 5.44 -16.18
CA ARG A 54 -6.50 4.28 -17.07
C ARG A 54 -7.70 3.42 -16.67
N THR A 55 -7.87 3.15 -15.37
CA THR A 55 -8.91 2.24 -14.85
C THR A 55 -10.19 2.96 -14.45
N GLY A 56 -10.10 4.27 -14.18
CA GLY A 56 -11.23 5.10 -13.81
C GLY A 56 -12.26 5.30 -14.93
N GLY A 57 -13.39 5.87 -14.56
CA GLY A 57 -14.44 6.24 -15.50
C GLY A 57 -14.17 7.57 -16.20
N ARG A 58 -15.06 7.93 -17.14
CA ARG A 58 -15.13 9.26 -17.75
C ARG A 58 -16.55 9.79 -17.64
N GLN A 59 -16.69 11.09 -17.41
CA GLN A 59 -18.00 11.73 -17.28
C GLN A 59 -18.15 12.96 -18.17
N GLY A 60 -19.34 13.10 -18.77
CA GLY A 60 -19.74 14.29 -19.53
C GLY A 60 -19.09 14.42 -20.91
N ILE A 61 -19.44 15.51 -21.60
CA ILE A 61 -18.96 15.82 -22.97
C ILE A 61 -17.44 16.09 -22.97
N GLY A 62 -16.91 16.66 -21.89
CA GLY A 62 -15.49 16.92 -21.70
C GLY A 62 -14.66 15.67 -21.42
N ASN A 63 -15.31 14.51 -21.24
CA ASN A 63 -14.64 13.25 -20.92
C ASN A 63 -13.77 13.39 -19.65
N ASP A 64 -14.28 14.11 -18.64
CA ASP A 64 -13.54 14.39 -17.42
C ASP A 64 -13.27 13.10 -16.64
N PRO A 65 -12.04 12.88 -16.14
CA PRO A 65 -11.71 11.69 -15.38
C PRO A 65 -12.58 11.55 -14.12
N ARG A 66 -13.10 10.34 -13.91
CA ARG A 66 -13.88 9.98 -12.72
C ARG A 66 -13.21 8.86 -11.92
N TYR A 67 -12.89 9.15 -10.67
CA TYR A 67 -12.29 8.23 -9.72
C TYR A 67 -13.36 7.35 -9.06
N SER A 68 -13.49 6.11 -9.54
CA SER A 68 -14.33 5.09 -8.90
C SER A 68 -13.49 4.25 -7.94
N LYS A 69 -13.82 4.26 -6.65
CA LYS A 69 -13.06 3.53 -5.62
C LYS A 69 -12.80 2.07 -6.00
N SER A 70 -13.82 1.36 -6.48
CA SER A 70 -13.74 -0.07 -6.81
C SER A 70 -12.86 -0.40 -8.01
N LEU A 71 -12.57 0.59 -8.88
CA LEU A 71 -11.74 0.42 -10.06
C LEU A 71 -10.34 1.03 -9.87
N CYS A 72 -10.25 2.07 -9.04
CA CYS A 72 -9.02 2.83 -8.85
C CYS A 72 -8.30 2.44 -7.57
N PHE A 73 -8.93 2.52 -6.39
CA PHE A 73 -8.26 2.29 -5.11
C PHE A 73 -8.18 0.81 -4.75
N ASP A 74 -9.32 0.11 -4.79
CA ASP A 74 -9.41 -1.27 -4.32
C ASP A 74 -8.47 -2.25 -5.05
N PRO A 75 -8.29 -2.17 -6.38
CA PRO A 75 -7.37 -3.06 -7.10
C PRO A 75 -5.97 -2.46 -7.29
N PHE A 76 -5.63 -1.33 -6.65
CA PHE A 76 -4.31 -0.73 -6.81
C PHE A 76 -3.27 -1.46 -5.97
N PRO A 77 -2.18 -1.98 -6.57
CA PRO A 77 -1.13 -2.65 -5.81
C PRO A 77 -0.19 -1.59 -5.20
N LEU A 78 -0.39 -1.30 -3.91
CA LEU A 78 0.51 -0.41 -3.17
C LEU A 78 1.95 -0.97 -3.10
N PRO A 79 2.97 -0.10 -3.08
CA PRO A 79 4.35 -0.54 -3.01
C PRO A 79 4.68 -1.12 -1.63
N ASP A 80 5.57 -2.10 -1.62
CA ASP A 80 6.09 -2.67 -0.38
C ASP A 80 7.31 -1.87 0.08
N ALA A 81 7.03 -0.75 0.76
CA ALA A 81 8.05 0.21 1.18
C ALA A 81 8.54 -0.08 2.61
N GLY A 82 9.86 -0.18 2.79
CA GLY A 82 10.49 -0.21 4.11
C GLY A 82 10.33 1.11 4.88
N ALA A 83 10.57 1.09 6.19
CA ALA A 83 10.31 2.21 7.10
C ALA A 83 10.94 3.55 6.64
N SER A 84 12.18 3.53 6.16
CA SER A 84 12.86 4.74 5.65
C SER A 84 12.16 5.34 4.43
N ALA A 85 11.76 4.51 3.46
CA ALA A 85 11.06 4.97 2.26
C ALA A 85 9.65 5.48 2.60
N ARG A 86 8.96 4.82 3.54
CA ARG A 86 7.65 5.29 4.04
C ARG A 86 7.75 6.68 4.67
N ALA A 87 8.77 6.91 5.51
CA ALA A 87 9.00 8.20 6.15
C ALA A 87 9.35 9.30 5.13
N GLU A 88 10.19 9.00 4.15
CA GLU A 88 10.54 9.93 3.05
C GLU A 88 9.31 10.33 2.23
N ILE A 89 8.55 9.34 1.75
CA ILE A 89 7.32 9.58 0.96
C ILE A 89 6.30 10.36 1.79
N GLY A 90 6.11 9.98 3.07
CA GLY A 90 5.19 10.64 3.97
C GLY A 90 5.54 12.12 4.21
N ALA A 91 6.82 12.43 4.44
CA ALA A 91 7.28 13.81 4.65
C ALA A 91 7.01 14.69 3.41
N ILE A 92 7.30 14.19 2.21
CA ILE A 92 7.02 14.93 0.96
C ILE A 92 5.52 15.13 0.77
N ALA A 93 4.69 14.14 1.11
CA ALA A 93 3.25 14.22 0.99
C ALA A 93 2.61 15.27 1.91
N GLU A 94 3.08 15.36 3.15
CA GLU A 94 2.67 16.40 4.10
C GLU A 94 3.07 17.79 3.59
N GLU A 95 4.33 17.96 3.18
CA GLU A 95 4.83 19.23 2.64
C GLU A 95 4.00 19.69 1.42
N LEU A 96 3.62 18.75 0.56
CA LEU A 96 2.78 19.00 -0.62
C LEU A 96 1.34 19.40 -0.24
N ASP A 97 0.73 18.74 0.74
CA ASP A 97 -0.62 19.07 1.21
C ASP A 97 -0.65 20.43 1.92
N ASP A 98 0.30 20.66 2.81
CA ASP A 98 0.48 21.92 3.54
C ASP A 98 0.74 23.09 2.61
N THR A 99 1.59 22.90 1.59
CA THR A 99 1.87 23.96 0.60
C THR A 99 0.60 24.34 -0.16
N ARG A 100 -0.22 23.37 -0.57
CA ARG A 100 -1.49 23.66 -1.26
C ARG A 100 -2.45 24.42 -0.34
N LYS A 101 -2.60 23.98 0.91
CA LYS A 101 -3.48 24.62 1.90
C LYS A 101 -3.04 26.04 2.22
N LEU A 102 -1.74 26.26 2.40
CA LEU A 102 -1.16 27.57 2.65
C LEU A 102 -1.42 28.54 1.47
N VAL A 103 -1.19 28.09 0.23
CA VAL A 103 -1.46 28.89 -0.97
C VAL A 103 -2.93 29.30 -1.05
N LEU A 104 -3.86 28.37 -0.81
CA LEU A 104 -5.30 28.67 -0.87
C LEU A 104 -5.77 29.58 0.28
N ALA A 105 -5.12 29.49 1.45
CA ALA A 105 -5.38 30.38 2.57
C ALA A 105 -4.87 31.81 2.32
N GLU A 106 -3.67 31.95 1.76
CA GLU A 106 -3.06 33.25 1.41
C GLU A 106 -3.74 33.91 0.19
N HIS A 107 -4.29 33.10 -0.73
CA HIS A 107 -4.83 33.55 -2.00
C HIS A 107 -6.18 32.91 -2.30
N SER A 108 -7.23 33.42 -1.64
CA SER A 108 -8.62 32.92 -1.79
C SER A 108 -9.19 32.99 -3.21
N ASP A 109 -8.59 33.78 -4.12
CA ASP A 109 -8.94 33.84 -5.54
C ASP A 109 -8.38 32.67 -6.37
N LEU A 110 -7.40 31.93 -5.82
CA LEU A 110 -6.81 30.77 -6.45
C LEU A 110 -7.60 29.49 -6.13
N SER A 111 -7.60 28.57 -7.08
CA SER A 111 -8.16 27.23 -6.91
C SER A 111 -7.14 26.17 -7.28
N LEU A 112 -7.28 24.97 -6.72
CA LEU A 112 -6.46 23.81 -7.10
C LEU A 112 -6.47 23.58 -8.61
N THR A 113 -7.63 23.69 -9.26
CA THR A 113 -7.74 23.53 -10.72
C THR A 113 -6.88 24.56 -11.47
N ALA A 114 -6.87 25.82 -11.04
CA ALA A 114 -6.04 26.86 -11.65
C ALA A 114 -4.55 26.57 -11.43
N LEU A 115 -4.14 26.23 -10.21
CA LEU A 115 -2.76 25.87 -9.88
C LEU A 115 -2.24 24.72 -10.75
N TYR A 116 -3.04 23.66 -10.90
CA TYR A 116 -2.62 22.48 -11.66
C TYR A 116 -2.69 22.67 -13.18
N ASN A 117 -3.58 23.54 -13.69
CA ASN A 117 -3.52 23.93 -15.10
C ASN A 117 -2.19 24.62 -15.42
N VAL A 118 -1.74 25.53 -14.55
CA VAL A 118 -0.45 26.22 -14.72
C VAL A 118 0.72 25.26 -14.52
N LEU A 119 0.66 24.37 -13.53
CA LEU A 119 1.66 23.32 -13.31
C LEU A 119 1.89 22.46 -14.57
N GLU A 120 0.80 21.99 -15.19
CA GLU A 120 0.88 21.19 -16.41
C GLU A 120 1.42 21.98 -17.60
N ALA A 121 1.05 23.26 -17.74
CA ALA A 121 1.61 24.13 -18.77
C ALA A 121 3.12 24.33 -18.59
N VAL A 122 3.58 24.50 -17.34
CA VAL A 122 5.01 24.61 -16.99
C VAL A 122 5.75 23.31 -17.27
N ARG A 123 5.18 22.15 -16.94
CA ARG A 123 5.78 20.83 -17.23
C ARG A 123 5.96 20.59 -18.72
N LYS A 124 4.99 21.02 -19.54
CA LYS A 124 5.04 20.91 -21.01
C LYS A 124 5.94 21.95 -21.67
N GLY A 125 6.53 22.87 -20.93
CA GLY A 125 7.30 23.99 -21.49
C GLY A 125 6.46 24.93 -22.37
N SER A 126 5.14 24.99 -22.15
CA SER A 126 4.25 25.83 -22.93
C SER A 126 4.43 27.30 -22.59
N ALA A 127 4.19 28.18 -23.57
CA ALA A 127 4.10 29.62 -23.30
C ALA A 127 2.90 29.88 -22.37
N ILE A 128 3.15 30.54 -21.24
CA ILE A 128 2.13 30.87 -20.24
C ILE A 128 1.80 32.36 -20.28
N SER A 129 0.52 32.69 -20.13
CA SER A 129 0.03 34.06 -20.19
C SER A 129 0.52 34.90 -18.99
N ARG A 130 0.38 36.23 -19.05
CA ARG A 130 0.70 37.10 -17.91
C ARG A 130 -0.11 36.73 -16.65
N LYS A 131 -1.37 36.32 -16.85
CA LYS A 131 -2.23 35.82 -15.76
C LYS A 131 -1.68 34.51 -15.18
N ASP A 132 -1.26 33.58 -16.02
CA ASP A 132 -0.71 32.30 -15.56
C ASP A 132 0.66 32.47 -14.89
N GLN A 133 1.44 33.47 -15.28
CA GLN A 133 2.68 33.84 -14.58
C GLN A 133 2.41 34.38 -13.17
N ASP A 134 1.36 35.18 -12.99
CA ASP A 134 0.91 35.60 -11.66
C ASP A 134 0.50 34.41 -10.80
N ILE A 135 -0.33 33.51 -11.35
CA ILE A 135 -0.74 32.26 -10.69
C ILE A 135 0.49 31.39 -10.37
N ARG A 136 1.46 31.28 -11.29
CA ARG A 136 2.69 30.51 -11.07
C ARG A 136 3.47 31.02 -9.85
N SER A 137 3.56 32.34 -9.71
CA SER A 137 4.28 33.00 -8.62
C SER A 137 3.53 32.86 -7.29
N ARG A 138 2.32 33.43 -7.20
CA ARG A 138 1.49 33.40 -5.98
C ARG A 138 1.11 31.98 -5.56
N GLY A 139 0.84 31.14 -6.55
CA GLY A 139 0.48 29.74 -6.38
C GLY A 139 1.64 28.80 -6.05
N ARG A 140 2.87 29.32 -5.94
CA ARG A 140 4.09 28.54 -5.65
C ARG A 140 4.25 27.31 -6.55
N VAL A 141 3.86 27.43 -7.82
CA VAL A 141 3.78 26.29 -8.76
C VAL A 141 5.15 25.62 -8.98
N GLY A 142 6.24 26.39 -8.88
CA GLY A 142 7.60 25.82 -8.93
C GLY A 142 7.89 24.84 -7.79
N ILE A 143 7.48 25.18 -6.57
CA ILE A 143 7.63 24.32 -5.38
C ILE A 143 6.72 23.10 -5.52
N LEU A 144 5.46 23.30 -5.92
CA LEU A 144 4.54 22.18 -6.17
C LEU A 144 5.11 21.19 -7.19
N ARG A 145 5.73 21.69 -8.27
CA ARG A 145 6.40 20.84 -9.26
C ARG A 145 7.52 20.02 -8.64
N GLU A 146 8.42 20.66 -7.91
CA GLU A 146 9.56 19.99 -7.27
C GLU A 146 9.10 18.91 -6.28
N LEU A 147 8.06 19.20 -5.48
CA LEU A 147 7.49 18.24 -4.53
C LEU A 147 6.89 17.03 -5.24
N HIS A 148 6.16 17.23 -6.34
CA HIS A 148 5.68 16.12 -7.16
C HIS A 148 6.81 15.31 -7.78
N ASP A 149 7.83 15.97 -8.32
CA ASP A 149 8.95 15.27 -8.97
C ASP A 149 9.76 14.45 -7.94
N ARG A 150 9.98 14.98 -6.73
CA ARG A 150 10.57 14.25 -5.59
C ARG A 150 9.69 13.08 -5.14
N LEU A 151 8.39 13.30 -5.01
CA LEU A 151 7.43 12.27 -4.61
C LEU A 151 7.39 11.12 -5.62
N ASP A 152 7.32 11.44 -6.91
CA ASP A 152 7.31 10.47 -7.99
C ASP A 152 8.57 9.61 -7.99
N GLY A 153 9.74 10.23 -7.82
CA GLY A 153 11.00 9.51 -7.70
C GLY A 153 11.05 8.56 -6.50
N ALA A 154 10.61 9.02 -5.32
CA ALA A 154 10.58 8.21 -4.11
C ALA A 154 9.61 7.02 -4.23
N VAL A 155 8.42 7.25 -4.80
CA VAL A 155 7.42 6.18 -5.01
C VAL A 155 7.90 5.18 -6.05
N LEU A 156 8.44 5.61 -7.19
CA LEU A 156 9.02 4.69 -8.19
C LEU A 156 10.12 3.80 -7.60
N LYS A 157 11.01 4.40 -6.80
CA LYS A 157 12.06 3.67 -6.08
C LYS A 157 11.47 2.61 -5.14
N SER A 158 10.34 2.90 -4.48
CA SER A 158 9.66 1.92 -3.62
C SER A 158 9.03 0.73 -4.38
N TYR A 159 8.76 0.89 -5.67
CA TYR A 159 8.40 -0.21 -6.58
C TYR A 159 9.63 -0.93 -7.17
N GLY A 160 10.84 -0.43 -6.92
CA GLY A 160 12.07 -0.91 -7.57
C GLY A 160 12.21 -0.48 -9.03
N TRP A 161 11.50 0.58 -9.45
CA TRP A 161 11.51 1.08 -10.82
C TRP A 161 12.44 2.27 -10.98
N HIS A 162 12.92 2.48 -12.21
CA HIS A 162 13.74 3.61 -12.60
C HIS A 162 12.90 4.89 -12.78
N ALA A 163 13.51 6.07 -12.64
CA ALA A 163 12.81 7.35 -12.62
C ALA A 163 12.17 7.73 -13.97
N ASP A 164 12.80 7.32 -15.06
CA ASP A 164 12.48 7.60 -16.47
C ASP A 164 11.48 6.62 -17.10
N ILE A 165 10.82 5.79 -16.29
CA ILE A 165 9.76 4.88 -16.75
C ILE A 165 8.57 5.66 -17.30
N ASP A 166 8.05 5.21 -18.45
CA ASP A 166 6.87 5.79 -19.09
C ASP A 166 5.55 5.25 -18.49
N VAL A 167 4.43 5.81 -18.94
CA VAL A 167 3.10 5.47 -18.42
C VAL A 167 2.71 4.02 -18.72
N GLU A 168 3.01 3.51 -19.91
CA GLU A 168 2.65 2.13 -20.29
C GLU A 168 3.47 1.13 -19.48
N GLN A 169 4.77 1.39 -19.31
CA GLN A 169 5.65 0.59 -18.46
C GLN A 169 5.21 0.59 -16.99
N ILE A 170 4.74 1.73 -16.46
CA ILE A 170 4.12 1.80 -15.13
C ILE A 170 2.90 0.87 -15.07
N LEU A 171 1.98 0.98 -16.04
CA LEU A 171 0.75 0.18 -16.07
C LEU A 171 1.05 -1.32 -16.16
N ASP A 172 1.97 -1.73 -17.03
CA ASP A 172 2.43 -3.12 -17.16
C ASP A 172 3.09 -3.63 -15.87
N GLY A 173 3.83 -2.77 -15.18
CA GLY A 173 4.42 -3.07 -13.87
C GLY A 173 3.34 -3.31 -12.81
N LEU A 174 2.33 -2.45 -12.75
CA LEU A 174 1.21 -2.57 -11.80
C LEU A 174 0.36 -3.82 -12.07
N VAL A 175 0.04 -4.13 -13.33
CA VAL A 175 -0.72 -5.35 -13.68
C VAL A 175 0.05 -6.60 -13.23
N ARG A 176 1.35 -6.69 -13.55
CA ARG A 176 2.19 -7.80 -13.09
C ARG A 176 2.24 -7.90 -11.57
N LEU A 177 2.38 -6.77 -10.87
CA LEU A 177 2.38 -6.76 -9.41
C LEU A 177 1.04 -7.22 -8.84
N ASN A 178 -0.08 -6.84 -9.46
CA ASN A 178 -1.40 -7.33 -9.08
C ASN A 178 -1.54 -8.84 -9.24
N ASP A 179 -1.03 -9.43 -10.33
CA ASP A 179 -1.04 -10.89 -10.51
C ASP A 179 -0.25 -11.60 -9.41
N VAL A 180 0.90 -11.03 -9.02
CA VAL A 180 1.70 -11.51 -7.88
C VAL A 180 0.90 -11.39 -6.57
N ARG A 181 0.29 -10.24 -6.29
CA ARG A 181 -0.51 -10.01 -5.07
C ARG A 181 -1.73 -10.94 -5.01
N ALA A 182 -2.43 -11.15 -6.11
CA ALA A 182 -3.57 -12.07 -6.17
C ALA A 182 -3.13 -13.53 -6.00
N ALA A 183 -1.95 -13.92 -6.48
CA ALA A 183 -1.38 -15.25 -6.22
C ALA A 183 -0.93 -15.41 -4.76
N GLU A 184 -0.36 -14.37 -4.17
CA GLU A 184 -0.01 -14.28 -2.76
C GLU A 184 -1.26 -14.45 -1.87
N GLU A 185 -2.30 -13.65 -2.10
CA GLU A 185 -3.54 -13.67 -1.33
C GLU A 185 -4.26 -15.01 -1.42
N ARG A 186 -4.32 -15.64 -2.61
CA ARG A 186 -4.87 -17.00 -2.78
C ARG A 186 -4.12 -18.06 -1.97
N ARG A 187 -2.85 -17.85 -1.67
CA ARG A 187 -2.05 -18.72 -0.79
C ARG A 187 -2.13 -18.30 0.68
N GLY A 188 -2.90 -17.25 0.98
CA GLY A 188 -3.08 -16.67 2.31
C GLY A 188 -2.04 -15.62 2.70
N PHE A 189 -1.18 -15.17 1.77
CA PHE A 189 -0.24 -14.08 2.00
C PHE A 189 -0.94 -12.74 1.75
N ILE A 190 -1.37 -12.08 2.83
CA ILE A 190 -2.08 -10.81 2.74
C ILE A 190 -1.20 -9.71 3.31
N LYS A 191 -0.86 -8.72 2.48
CA LYS A 191 -0.13 -7.52 2.88
C LYS A 191 -1.12 -6.46 3.36
N TRP A 192 -1.43 -6.51 4.65
CA TRP A 192 -2.39 -5.60 5.26
C TRP A 192 -1.87 -4.16 5.28
N LEU A 193 -2.66 -3.22 4.75
CA LEU A 193 -2.36 -1.79 4.76
C LEU A 193 -2.52 -1.17 6.14
N ARG A 194 -3.49 -1.68 6.90
CA ARG A 194 -3.81 -1.29 8.28
C ARG A 194 -3.99 -2.54 9.13
N PRO A 195 -2.89 -3.24 9.47
CA PRO A 195 -2.93 -4.51 10.19
C PRO A 195 -3.78 -4.43 11.47
N GLU A 196 -3.67 -3.35 12.25
CA GLU A 196 -4.43 -3.08 13.47
C GLU A 196 -5.95 -2.96 13.27
N TYR A 197 -6.40 -2.59 12.08
CA TYR A 197 -7.83 -2.44 11.78
C TYR A 197 -8.37 -3.64 11.00
N GLN A 198 -7.63 -4.09 9.99
CA GLN A 198 -8.09 -5.10 9.04
C GLN A 198 -8.01 -6.51 9.60
N ILE A 199 -6.95 -6.85 10.36
CA ILE A 199 -6.76 -8.21 10.84
C ILE A 199 -7.87 -8.61 11.81
N ASP A 200 -8.25 -7.75 12.75
CA ASP A 200 -9.27 -8.11 13.74
C ASP A 200 -10.67 -8.22 13.11
N LYS A 201 -10.96 -7.44 12.07
CA LYS A 201 -12.25 -7.46 11.37
C LYS A 201 -12.36 -8.53 10.29
N ILE A 202 -11.29 -8.74 9.52
CA ILE A 202 -11.29 -9.49 8.26
C ILE A 202 -10.31 -10.66 8.31
N GLY A 203 -9.23 -10.58 9.09
CA GLY A 203 -8.20 -11.63 9.20
C GLY A 203 -8.77 -13.04 9.44
N PRO A 204 -9.65 -13.27 10.43
CA PRO A 204 -10.28 -14.57 10.64
C PRO A 204 -11.05 -15.10 9.42
N LEU A 205 -11.63 -14.24 8.60
CA LEU A 205 -12.38 -14.62 7.39
C LEU A 205 -11.45 -14.83 6.19
N ALA A 206 -10.42 -13.99 6.08
CA ALA A 206 -9.44 -14.04 5.00
C ALA A 206 -8.57 -15.31 5.05
N HIS A 207 -8.30 -15.83 6.25
CA HIS A 207 -7.64 -17.12 6.43
C HIS A 207 -8.59 -18.34 6.35
N ARG A 208 -9.92 -18.14 6.34
CA ARG A 208 -10.91 -19.23 6.38
C ARG A 208 -11.44 -19.68 5.03
N GLY A 209 -11.25 -18.90 3.96
CA GLY A 209 -11.77 -19.20 2.62
C GLY A 209 -11.48 -20.64 2.17
N ASP A 210 -10.29 -21.16 2.46
CA ASP A 210 -9.85 -22.49 2.02
C ASP A 210 -9.33 -23.44 3.12
N ARG A 211 -9.17 -22.98 4.38
CA ARG A 211 -8.37 -23.72 5.38
C ARG A 211 -9.09 -24.85 6.12
N VAL A 212 -10.40 -24.75 6.36
CA VAL A 212 -11.09 -25.77 7.17
C VAL A 212 -11.21 -27.11 6.44
N GLN A 213 -11.32 -27.10 5.11
CA GLN A 213 -11.39 -28.34 4.32
C GLN A 213 -10.02 -28.91 3.94
N ALA A 214 -8.98 -28.09 3.71
CA ALA A 214 -7.66 -28.58 3.32
C ALA A 214 -6.86 -29.23 4.47
N ILE A 215 -6.94 -28.69 5.70
CA ILE A 215 -6.26 -29.24 6.88
C ILE A 215 -6.93 -30.55 7.34
N LEU A 216 -8.25 -30.66 7.21
CA LEU A 216 -8.98 -31.90 7.51
C LEU A 216 -8.83 -32.98 6.43
N ALA A 217 -8.51 -32.60 5.18
CA ALA A 217 -8.36 -33.54 4.07
C ALA A 217 -6.96 -34.16 3.95
N THR A 218 -5.91 -33.53 4.50
CA THR A 218 -4.54 -34.05 4.38
C THR A 218 -4.12 -34.86 5.60
N LYS A 219 -4.82 -35.96 5.88
CA LYS A 219 -4.33 -37.01 6.80
C LYS A 219 -3.19 -37.78 6.15
N VAL A 220 -1.99 -37.20 6.10
CA VAL A 220 -0.77 -38.01 6.01
C VAL A 220 -0.40 -38.40 7.43
N ARG A 221 -0.62 -39.67 7.79
CA ARG A 221 -0.11 -40.29 9.03
C ARG A 221 1.43 -40.35 8.96
N ALA A 222 2.11 -39.23 9.18
CA ALA A 222 3.52 -39.24 9.53
C ALA A 222 3.66 -39.58 11.02
N LYS A 223 4.65 -40.39 11.40
CA LYS A 223 4.99 -40.61 12.81
C LYS A 223 5.42 -39.28 13.41
N LYS A 224 4.67 -38.76 14.39
CA LYS A 224 5.01 -37.54 15.11
C LYS A 224 6.31 -37.75 15.88
N THR A 225 7.23 -36.80 15.77
CA THR A 225 8.50 -36.78 16.50
C THR A 225 8.43 -35.79 17.66
N PRO A 226 9.24 -35.94 18.73
CA PRO A 226 9.38 -34.90 19.73
C PRO A 226 10.00 -33.64 19.12
N PHE A 227 9.65 -32.47 19.65
CA PHE A 227 10.31 -31.23 19.26
C PHE A 227 11.77 -31.26 19.76
N PRO A 228 12.77 -30.91 18.92
CA PRO A 228 14.17 -30.98 19.33
C PRO A 228 14.48 -30.07 20.51
N ALA A 229 15.37 -30.48 21.42
CA ALA A 229 15.82 -29.65 22.53
C ALA A 229 16.88 -28.61 22.11
N ALA A 230 17.71 -28.92 21.10
CA ALA A 230 18.76 -28.04 20.63
C ALA A 230 18.22 -26.93 19.72
N ARG A 231 18.52 -25.67 20.02
CA ARG A 231 18.03 -24.48 19.28
C ARG A 231 18.31 -24.53 17.77
N LEU A 232 19.47 -25.05 17.36
CA LEU A 232 19.82 -25.21 15.94
C LEU A 232 18.91 -26.22 15.23
N ASP A 233 18.62 -27.34 15.89
CA ASP A 233 17.71 -28.35 15.35
C ASP A 233 16.26 -27.86 15.32
N GLN A 234 15.84 -27.11 16.32
CA GLN A 234 14.53 -26.45 16.34
C GLN A 234 14.37 -25.54 15.11
N ALA A 235 15.34 -24.64 14.87
CA ALA A 235 15.33 -23.75 13.72
C ALA A 235 15.29 -24.54 12.40
N ARG A 236 16.11 -25.59 12.27
CA ARG A 236 16.14 -26.44 11.07
C ARG A 236 14.79 -27.09 10.79
N VAL A 237 14.18 -27.74 11.79
CA VAL A 237 12.92 -28.47 11.60
C VAL A 237 11.76 -27.50 11.32
N VAL A 238 11.74 -26.33 11.97
CA VAL A 238 10.75 -25.28 11.69
C VAL A 238 10.92 -24.76 10.25
N LEU A 239 12.15 -24.47 9.81
CA LEU A 239 12.43 -24.05 8.44
C LEU A 239 12.03 -25.11 7.39
N ASP A 240 12.28 -26.40 7.67
CA ASP A 240 11.88 -27.50 6.79
C ASP A 240 10.36 -27.62 6.67
N LEU A 241 9.61 -27.45 7.76
CA LEU A 241 8.15 -27.45 7.75
C LEU A 241 7.62 -26.25 6.95
N MET A 242 8.18 -25.07 7.18
CA MET A 242 7.82 -23.85 6.43
C MET A 242 8.16 -23.97 4.93
N ALA A 243 9.26 -24.63 4.58
CA ALA A 243 9.67 -24.85 3.19
C ALA A 243 8.69 -25.72 2.39
N ARG A 244 8.03 -26.67 3.06
CA ARG A 244 7.05 -27.59 2.45
C ARG A 244 5.64 -26.98 2.42
N ALA A 245 5.39 -25.98 3.25
CA ALA A 245 4.09 -25.34 3.37
C ALA A 245 3.76 -24.51 2.12
N LYS A 246 2.55 -24.69 1.60
CA LYS A 246 2.04 -23.88 0.47
C LYS A 246 1.38 -22.57 0.92
N ALA A 247 1.12 -22.43 2.22
CA ALA A 247 0.45 -21.32 2.88
C ALA A 247 1.17 -20.95 4.20
N PRO A 248 0.97 -19.72 4.73
CA PRO A 248 1.53 -19.31 6.03
C PRO A 248 1.11 -20.26 7.16
N LEU A 249 2.04 -20.56 8.07
CA LEU A 249 1.78 -21.43 9.21
C LEU A 249 1.78 -20.62 10.51
N SER A 250 0.82 -20.91 11.39
CA SER A 250 0.85 -20.44 12.78
C SER A 250 1.77 -21.32 13.65
N ALA A 251 2.16 -20.82 14.82
CA ALA A 251 2.94 -21.61 15.77
C ALA A 251 2.18 -22.87 16.21
N GLU A 252 0.86 -22.77 16.36
CA GLU A 252 -0.05 -23.86 16.69
C GLU A 252 -0.13 -24.89 15.55
N GLU A 253 -0.24 -24.45 14.30
CA GLU A 253 -0.25 -25.34 13.13
C GLU A 253 1.08 -26.12 12.99
N ILE A 254 2.22 -25.49 13.28
CA ILE A 254 3.53 -26.15 13.32
C ILE A 254 3.63 -27.12 14.50
N ALA A 255 3.16 -26.73 15.68
CA ALA A 255 3.23 -27.55 16.89
C ALA A 255 2.47 -28.88 16.75
N VAL A 256 1.38 -28.92 15.97
CA VAL A 256 0.60 -30.14 15.70
C VAL A 256 1.43 -31.26 15.04
N ALA A 257 2.53 -30.91 14.36
CA ALA A 257 3.46 -31.90 13.77
C ALA A 257 4.25 -32.72 14.81
N PHE A 258 4.29 -32.27 16.07
CA PHE A 258 5.10 -32.88 17.14
C PHE A 258 4.25 -33.65 18.16
N THR A 259 4.90 -34.46 18.99
CA THR A 259 4.24 -35.35 19.97
C THR A 259 3.49 -34.60 21.08
N SER A 260 3.97 -33.43 21.52
CA SER A 260 3.35 -32.60 22.56
C SER A 260 3.03 -31.19 22.05
N PRO A 261 1.96 -30.99 21.25
CA PRO A 261 1.69 -29.72 20.60
C PRO A 261 1.56 -28.55 21.58
N ASP A 262 0.76 -28.70 22.63
CA ASP A 262 0.44 -27.61 23.57
C ASP A 262 1.68 -27.07 24.31
N GLU A 263 2.61 -27.96 24.65
CA GLU A 263 3.89 -27.61 25.29
C GLU A 263 4.88 -27.00 24.28
N THR A 264 4.76 -27.35 23.00
CA THR A 264 5.71 -26.96 21.94
C THR A 264 5.39 -25.59 21.34
N VAL A 265 4.15 -25.10 21.45
CA VAL A 265 3.71 -23.84 20.80
C VAL A 265 4.61 -22.66 21.18
N ALA A 266 4.97 -22.52 22.45
CA ALA A 266 5.78 -21.41 22.93
C ALA A 266 7.19 -21.41 22.29
N ASP A 267 7.85 -22.57 22.30
CA ASP A 267 9.19 -22.70 21.72
C ASP A 267 9.19 -22.50 20.21
N VAL A 268 8.19 -23.02 19.51
CA VAL A 268 8.01 -22.78 18.07
C VAL A 268 7.82 -21.29 17.78
N ARG A 269 7.01 -20.59 18.59
CA ARG A 269 6.78 -19.15 18.44
C ARG A 269 8.08 -18.36 18.62
N ASP A 270 8.88 -18.71 19.63
CA ASP A 270 10.18 -18.09 19.86
C ASP A 270 11.14 -18.28 18.68
N VAL A 271 11.20 -19.51 18.14
CA VAL A 271 12.02 -19.81 16.95
C VAL A 271 11.56 -18.98 15.75
N LEU A 272 10.25 -18.92 15.48
CA LEU A 272 9.70 -18.13 14.38
C LEU A 272 10.03 -16.65 14.51
N GLN A 273 9.93 -16.08 15.71
CA GLN A 273 10.33 -14.69 15.96
C GLN A 273 11.83 -14.46 15.73
N SER A 274 12.69 -15.40 16.14
CA SER A 274 14.11 -15.34 15.83
C SER A 274 14.37 -15.41 14.33
N LEU A 275 13.70 -16.29 13.60
CA LEU A 275 13.84 -16.40 12.14
C LEU A 275 13.39 -15.11 11.42
N VAL A 276 12.35 -14.44 11.91
CA VAL A 276 11.93 -13.13 11.40
C VAL A 276 13.02 -12.08 11.58
N ARG A 277 13.64 -12.02 12.76
CA ARG A 277 14.75 -11.09 13.02
C ARG A 277 15.97 -11.37 12.16
N LEU A 278 16.19 -12.63 11.80
CA LEU A 278 17.28 -13.08 10.92
C LEU A 278 16.94 -12.96 9.43
N GLY A 279 15.74 -12.51 9.06
CA GLY A 279 15.30 -12.44 7.66
C GLY A 279 15.11 -13.79 6.99
N GLN A 280 14.98 -14.88 7.76
CA GLN A 280 14.74 -16.23 7.25
C GLN A 280 13.25 -16.61 7.23
N ALA A 281 12.45 -15.82 7.95
CA ALA A 281 11.01 -15.85 7.90
C ALA A 281 10.48 -14.42 7.79
N GLU A 282 9.25 -14.26 7.35
CA GLU A 282 8.55 -13.00 7.53
C GLU A 282 7.11 -13.26 8.00
N SER A 283 6.45 -12.20 8.46
CA SER A 283 5.07 -12.23 8.93
C SER A 283 4.40 -10.91 8.57
N TYR A 284 3.20 -11.00 7.99
CA TYR A 284 2.42 -9.82 7.59
C TYR A 284 1.21 -9.58 8.52
N ASP A 285 0.97 -10.47 9.49
CA ASP A 285 -0.22 -10.45 10.36
C ASP A 285 0.14 -10.26 11.85
N LYS A 286 1.24 -9.56 12.12
CA LYS A 286 1.80 -9.32 13.46
C LYS A 286 2.23 -10.60 14.19
N GLY A 287 2.79 -11.56 13.46
CA GLY A 287 3.33 -12.80 14.04
C GLY A 287 2.26 -13.83 14.42
N ARG A 288 1.06 -13.73 13.84
CA ARG A 288 0.03 -14.79 13.99
C ARG A 288 0.34 -15.95 13.05
N SER A 289 0.85 -15.67 11.87
CA SER A 289 1.36 -16.65 10.92
C SER A 289 2.66 -16.19 10.28
N PHE A 290 3.45 -17.18 9.86
CA PHE A 290 4.81 -17.00 9.38
C PHE A 290 5.01 -17.74 8.08
N PHE A 291 5.95 -17.23 7.29
CA PHE A 291 6.36 -17.81 6.03
C PHE A 291 7.87 -17.77 5.90
N ARG A 292 8.41 -18.68 5.10
CA ARG A 292 9.84 -18.73 4.84
C ARG A 292 10.18 -17.56 3.91
N ALA A 293 11.21 -16.79 4.26
CA ALA A 293 11.73 -15.77 3.36
C ALA A 293 12.34 -16.44 2.11
N ALA A 294 12.19 -15.80 0.96
CA ALA A 294 12.68 -16.30 -0.34
C ALA A 294 14.21 -16.29 -0.42
#